data_AF-A0AAU6BA46-F1
#
_entry.id   AF-A0AAU6BA46-F1
#
_cell.length_a   1.000
_cell.length_b   1.000
_cell.length_c   1.000
_cell.angle_alpha   90.00
_cell.angle_beta   90.00
_cell.angle_gamma   90.00
#
_symmetry.space_group_name_H-M   'P 1'
#
loop_
_entity.id
_entity.type
_entity.pdbx_description
1 polymer ?
#
loop_
_entity_poly.entity_id
_entity_poly.type
_entity_poly.pdbx_seq_one_letter_code
_entity_poly.pdbx_strand_id
1 'polypeptide(L)'
;MVADAGRGVTVRVILDQNREAGNNQAAYDYLNAHGVHAVWAPAQFEATHQKTVTVDGQTSLILSGNLTSRYYSTGRDFGVIDQDSADVSAIEKVFNADFAGSSITPPTGDDLVWSPTNSQASLLKLINSATTSLSVENEEMALPAVVDALAGAAKRGVAVKVTMTYNSSYKANFNTLVAAGAQVSTYANSANTLYIHAKVIVADYGKPSAAVFVGSENFSSASLTGNRELGLIVNDSAVLSSVDKTVAGDFSGGTPWTA
;
A
#
# COMPACT_ATOMS: atom_id res chain seq x y z
N MET A 1 -15.52 -16.38 -1.87
CA MET A 1 -14.95 -17.00 -3.09
C MET A 1 -15.61 -18.34 -3.41
N VAL A 2 -15.28 -19.48 -2.78
CA VAL A 2 -15.90 -20.79 -3.13
C VAL A 2 -17.42 -20.80 -2.93
N ALA A 3 -17.92 -20.24 -1.82
CA ALA A 3 -19.36 -20.11 -1.62
C ALA A 3 -20.02 -19.23 -2.71
N ASP A 4 -19.32 -18.22 -3.22
CA ASP A 4 -19.81 -17.33 -4.28
C ASP A 4 -19.87 -18.06 -5.63
N ALA A 5 -18.84 -18.83 -5.96
CA ALA A 5 -18.85 -19.72 -7.11
C ALA A 5 -20.00 -20.75 -7.01
N GLY A 6 -20.22 -21.34 -5.83
CA GLY A 6 -21.30 -22.29 -5.58
C GLY A 6 -22.71 -21.72 -5.76
N ARG A 7 -22.88 -20.40 -5.61
CA ARG A 7 -24.16 -19.69 -5.91
C ARG A 7 -24.20 -19.07 -7.31
N GLY A 8 -23.25 -19.40 -8.19
CA GLY A 8 -23.24 -18.99 -9.59
C GLY A 8 -22.55 -17.66 -9.90
N VAL A 9 -21.82 -17.06 -8.96
CA VAL A 9 -21.00 -15.87 -9.23
C VAL A 9 -19.70 -16.27 -9.92
N THR A 10 -19.32 -15.55 -10.97
CA THR A 10 -18.00 -15.69 -11.58
C THR A 10 -16.93 -15.15 -10.64
N VAL A 11 -16.04 -16.02 -10.15
CA VAL A 11 -14.91 -15.64 -9.29
C VAL A 11 -13.61 -15.89 -10.02
N ARG A 12 -12.77 -14.85 -10.11
CA ARG A 12 -11.44 -14.90 -10.72
C ARG A 12 -10.41 -14.46 -9.69
N VAL A 13 -9.27 -15.15 -9.65
CA VAL A 13 -8.19 -14.87 -8.70
C VAL A 13 -6.86 -14.90 -9.42
N ILE A 14 -6.00 -13.93 -9.14
CA ILE A 14 -4.60 -13.94 -9.54
C ILE A 14 -3.78 -14.16 -8.26
N LEU A 15 -2.92 -15.17 -8.26
CA LEU A 15 -2.02 -15.48 -7.14
C LEU A 15 -0.58 -15.18 -7.56
N ASP A 16 0.20 -14.58 -6.67
CA ASP A 16 1.61 -14.32 -6.93
C ASP A 16 2.37 -15.63 -7.17
N GLN A 17 3.13 -15.64 -8.26
CA GLN A 17 3.93 -16.77 -8.70
C GLN A 17 5.37 -16.71 -8.16
N ASN A 18 6.00 -15.54 -8.22
CA ASN A 18 7.46 -15.43 -8.13
C ASN A 18 7.99 -15.43 -6.68
N ARG A 19 7.18 -15.00 -5.71
CA ARG A 19 7.56 -14.95 -4.29
C ARG A 19 6.72 -15.90 -3.42
N GLU A 20 5.47 -16.13 -3.81
CA GLU A 20 4.48 -16.78 -2.94
C GLU A 20 3.90 -18.07 -3.51
N ALA A 21 4.37 -18.60 -4.66
CA ALA A 21 3.80 -19.83 -5.24
C ALA A 21 3.77 -21.00 -4.23
N GLY A 22 4.83 -21.19 -3.44
CA GLY A 22 4.87 -22.24 -2.43
C GLY A 22 3.81 -22.08 -1.34
N ASN A 23 3.55 -20.85 -0.89
CA ASN A 23 2.53 -20.54 0.11
C ASN A 23 1.11 -20.57 -0.49
N ASN A 24 0.99 -20.23 -1.77
CA ASN A 24 -0.28 -20.12 -2.49
C ASN A 24 -0.72 -21.44 -3.15
N GLN A 25 0.14 -22.45 -3.28
CA GLN A 25 -0.16 -23.67 -4.04
C GLN A 25 -1.44 -24.36 -3.55
N ALA A 26 -1.58 -24.54 -2.22
CA ALA A 26 -2.77 -25.16 -1.64
C ALA A 26 -4.05 -24.34 -1.92
N ALA A 27 -3.96 -23.00 -1.89
CA ALA A 27 -5.08 -22.13 -2.22
C ALA A 27 -5.41 -22.17 -3.72
N TYR A 28 -4.40 -22.15 -4.59
CA TYR A 28 -4.54 -22.28 -6.04
C TYR A 28 -5.30 -23.56 -6.41
N ASP A 29 -4.87 -24.70 -5.86
CA ASP A 29 -5.49 -26.01 -6.12
C ASP A 29 -6.92 -26.06 -5.56
N TYR A 30 -7.12 -25.58 -4.33
CA TYR A 30 -8.43 -25.57 -3.69
C TYR A 30 -9.43 -24.71 -4.45
N LEU A 31 -9.05 -23.50 -4.87
CA LEU A 31 -9.92 -22.59 -5.61
C LEU A 31 -10.34 -23.19 -6.97
N ASN A 32 -9.37 -23.69 -7.74
CA ASN A 32 -9.65 -24.29 -9.05
C ASN A 32 -10.48 -25.58 -8.95
N ALA A 33 -10.33 -26.37 -7.88
CA ALA A 33 -11.15 -27.55 -7.64
C ALA A 33 -12.62 -27.22 -7.28
N HIS A 34 -12.93 -25.96 -6.90
CA HIS A 34 -14.24 -25.55 -6.40
C HIS A 34 -14.88 -24.41 -7.20
N GLY A 35 -14.64 -24.38 -8.51
CA GLY A 35 -15.33 -23.48 -9.44
C GLY A 35 -14.88 -22.02 -9.42
N VAL A 36 -13.77 -21.72 -8.74
CA VAL A 36 -13.09 -20.41 -8.84
C VAL A 36 -11.99 -20.51 -9.90
N HIS A 37 -11.87 -19.50 -10.75
CA HIS A 37 -10.83 -19.47 -11.77
C HIS A 37 -9.58 -18.77 -11.21
N ALA A 38 -8.64 -19.55 -10.68
CA ALA A 38 -7.38 -19.01 -10.17
C ALA A 38 -6.23 -19.22 -11.17
N VAL A 39 -5.46 -18.17 -11.43
CA VAL A 39 -4.27 -18.18 -12.29
C VAL A 39 -3.04 -17.69 -11.54
N TRP A 40 -1.86 -18.12 -12.00
CA TRP A 40 -0.60 -17.54 -11.56
C TRP A 40 -0.37 -16.19 -12.26
N ALA A 41 0.09 -15.21 -11.50
CA ALA A 41 0.36 -13.88 -12.02
C ALA A 41 1.49 -13.87 -13.06
N PRO A 42 1.55 -12.87 -13.96
CA PRO A 42 2.62 -12.77 -14.95
C PRO A 42 4.01 -12.74 -14.32
N ALA A 43 4.89 -13.64 -14.78
CA ALA A 43 6.25 -13.80 -14.26
C ALA A 43 7.19 -12.59 -14.52
N GLN A 44 6.72 -11.58 -15.28
CA GLN A 44 7.47 -10.35 -15.57
C GLN A 44 7.61 -9.42 -14.35
N PHE A 45 6.74 -9.55 -13.35
CA PHE A 45 6.81 -8.77 -12.11
C PHE A 45 7.73 -9.46 -11.09
N GLU A 46 8.47 -8.70 -10.28
CA GLU A 46 9.24 -9.30 -9.18
C GLU A 46 8.35 -10.01 -8.15
N ALA A 47 7.17 -9.43 -7.91
CA ALA A 47 6.05 -9.99 -7.19
C ALA A 47 4.76 -9.33 -7.68
N THR A 48 3.64 -10.06 -7.65
CA THR A 48 2.31 -9.47 -7.68
C THR A 48 1.87 -9.20 -6.26
N HIS A 49 2.06 -7.96 -5.84
CA HIS A 49 1.91 -7.51 -4.48
C HIS A 49 0.75 -6.49 -4.33
N GLN A 50 -0.05 -6.32 -5.37
CA GLN A 50 -1.36 -5.68 -5.32
C GLN A 50 -2.35 -6.50 -4.47
N LYS A 51 -3.11 -5.82 -3.60
CA LYS A 51 -4.23 -6.41 -2.86
C LYS A 51 -5.50 -5.65 -3.15
N THR A 52 -6.28 -6.21 -4.07
CA THR A 52 -7.49 -5.58 -4.54
C THR A 52 -8.58 -6.61 -4.72
N VAL A 53 -9.82 -6.24 -4.41
CA VAL A 53 -11.01 -7.03 -4.73
C VAL A 53 -11.99 -6.13 -5.46
N THR A 54 -12.36 -6.49 -6.69
CA THR A 54 -13.40 -5.78 -7.43
C THR A 54 -14.66 -6.63 -7.51
N VAL A 55 -15.81 -6.02 -7.23
CA VAL A 55 -17.13 -6.66 -7.28
C VAL A 55 -17.96 -6.00 -8.38
N ASP A 56 -18.52 -6.84 -9.25
CA ASP A 56 -19.46 -6.48 -10.32
C ASP A 56 -18.99 -5.36 -11.26
N GLY A 57 -17.68 -5.10 -11.34
CA GLY A 57 -17.11 -3.99 -12.11
C GLY A 57 -17.58 -2.61 -11.63
N GLN A 58 -18.03 -2.49 -10.37
CA GLN A 58 -18.62 -1.27 -9.81
C GLN A 58 -17.94 -0.79 -8.53
N THR A 59 -17.24 -1.67 -7.82
CA THR A 59 -16.62 -1.30 -6.54
C THR A 59 -15.33 -2.07 -6.38
N SER A 60 -14.25 -1.35 -6.12
CA SER A 60 -12.93 -1.91 -5.80
C SER A 60 -12.58 -1.63 -4.35
N LEU A 61 -12.15 -2.66 -3.62
CA LEU A 61 -11.47 -2.50 -2.34
C LEU A 61 -9.97 -2.52 -2.59
N ILE A 62 -9.28 -1.40 -2.38
CA ILE A 62 -7.83 -1.28 -2.49
C ILE A 62 -7.21 -1.32 -1.10
N LEU A 63 -6.23 -2.20 -0.88
CA LEU A 63 -5.70 -2.53 0.44
C LEU A 63 -4.20 -2.30 0.53
N SER A 64 -3.74 -1.86 1.70
CA SER A 64 -2.34 -2.01 2.09
C SER A 64 -1.99 -3.42 2.56
N GLY A 65 -3.00 -4.11 3.09
CA GLY A 65 -2.86 -5.39 3.77
C GLY A 65 -2.99 -6.60 2.88
N ASN A 66 -2.27 -7.65 3.25
CA ASN A 66 -2.42 -8.98 2.65
C ASN A 66 -3.78 -9.59 3.04
N LEU A 67 -4.43 -10.30 2.11
CA LEU A 67 -5.65 -11.07 2.39
C LEU A 67 -5.33 -12.42 3.08
N THR A 68 -4.71 -12.35 4.27
CA THR A 68 -4.29 -13.50 5.07
C THR A 68 -4.40 -13.23 6.56
N SER A 69 -4.79 -14.24 7.34
CA SER A 69 -4.93 -14.13 8.79
C SER A 69 -3.62 -13.94 9.54
N ARG A 70 -2.47 -14.12 8.88
CA ARG A 70 -1.13 -14.05 9.49
C ARG A 70 -0.89 -12.75 10.28
N TYR A 71 -1.47 -11.64 9.84
CA TYR A 71 -1.22 -10.31 10.40
C TYR A 71 -2.39 -9.76 11.22
N TYR A 72 -3.58 -10.37 11.20
CA TYR A 72 -4.81 -9.70 11.65
C TYR A 72 -4.91 -9.43 13.16
N SER A 73 -4.17 -10.17 14.00
CA SER A 73 -4.26 -9.98 15.46
C SER A 73 -3.62 -8.68 15.93
N THR A 74 -2.60 -8.20 15.22
CA THR A 74 -1.82 -7.01 15.63
C THR A 74 -1.44 -6.09 14.48
N GLY A 75 -1.79 -6.42 13.24
CA GLY A 75 -1.45 -5.65 12.06
C GLY A 75 -2.29 -4.39 11.94
N ARG A 76 -1.63 -3.28 11.58
CA ARG A 76 -2.26 -2.09 11.04
C ARG A 76 -2.25 -2.17 9.53
N ASP A 77 -3.43 -2.11 8.93
CA ASP A 77 -3.63 -1.96 7.50
C ASP A 77 -4.84 -1.08 7.23
N PHE A 78 -4.93 -0.57 6.01
CA PHE A 78 -6.02 0.26 5.53
C PHE A 78 -6.64 -0.35 4.28
N GLY A 79 -7.92 -0.07 4.10
CA GLY A 79 -8.67 -0.38 2.90
C GLY A 79 -9.51 0.82 2.50
N VAL A 80 -9.49 1.14 1.20
CA VAL A 80 -10.38 2.14 0.61
C VAL A 80 -11.37 1.43 -0.28
N ILE A 81 -12.66 1.65 -0.01
CA ILE A 81 -13.73 1.26 -0.93
C ILE A 81 -13.86 2.38 -1.94
N ASP A 82 -13.56 2.05 -3.19
CA ASP A 82 -13.59 2.96 -4.32
C ASP A 82 -14.74 2.56 -5.26
N GLN A 83 -15.57 3.54 -5.60
CA GLN A 83 -16.72 3.41 -6.49
C GLN A 83 -16.61 4.35 -7.69
N ASP A 84 -15.47 5.03 -7.86
CA ASP A 84 -15.24 5.84 -9.05
C ASP A 84 -15.15 4.94 -10.28
N SER A 85 -15.97 5.25 -11.28
CA SER A 85 -16.11 4.40 -12.47
C SER A 85 -14.85 4.40 -13.35
N ALA A 86 -14.07 5.48 -13.37
CA ALA A 86 -12.83 5.56 -14.12
C ALA A 86 -11.75 4.70 -13.47
N ASP A 87 -11.64 4.77 -12.15
CA ASP A 87 -10.70 3.97 -11.36
C ASP A 87 -11.06 2.49 -11.40
N VAL A 88 -12.31 2.13 -11.12
CA VAL A 88 -12.78 0.73 -11.19
C VAL A 88 -12.58 0.15 -12.60
N SER A 89 -12.85 0.92 -13.66
CA SER A 89 -12.60 0.48 -15.03
C SER A 89 -11.10 0.27 -15.32
N ALA A 90 -10.24 1.13 -14.80
CA ALA A 90 -8.78 1.00 -14.94
C ALA A 90 -8.26 -0.26 -14.24
N ILE A 91 -8.73 -0.51 -13.01
CA ILE A 91 -8.39 -1.71 -12.22
C ILE A 91 -8.84 -2.97 -12.94
N GLU A 92 -10.07 -3.02 -13.45
CA GLU A 92 -10.59 -4.18 -14.20
C GLU A 92 -9.79 -4.42 -15.49
N LYS A 93 -9.39 -3.38 -16.23
CA LYS A 93 -8.52 -3.53 -17.42
C LYS A 93 -7.19 -4.17 -17.08
N VAL A 94 -6.56 -3.72 -15.99
CA VAL A 94 -5.31 -4.27 -15.50
C VAL A 94 -5.48 -5.71 -15.04
N PHE A 95 -6.50 -5.99 -14.22
CA PHE A 95 -6.82 -7.34 -13.76
C PHE A 95 -7.04 -8.28 -14.94
N ASN A 96 -7.83 -7.89 -15.94
CA ASN A 96 -8.09 -8.70 -17.13
C ASN A 96 -6.81 -9.00 -17.92
N ALA A 97 -5.93 -8.00 -18.05
CA ALA A 97 -4.67 -8.18 -18.75
C ALA A 97 -3.73 -9.15 -18.01
N ASP A 98 -3.57 -8.97 -16.70
CA ASP A 98 -2.73 -9.83 -15.86
C ASP A 98 -3.31 -11.26 -15.78
N PHE A 99 -4.63 -11.38 -15.67
CA PHE A 99 -5.33 -12.67 -15.66
C PHE A 99 -5.12 -13.44 -16.98
N ALA A 100 -5.04 -12.74 -18.11
CA ALA A 100 -4.78 -13.31 -19.43
C ALA A 100 -3.28 -13.49 -19.72
N GLY A 101 -2.37 -13.08 -18.83
CA GLY A 101 -0.93 -13.10 -19.08
C GLY A 101 -0.47 -12.11 -20.15
N SER A 102 -1.23 -11.04 -20.39
CA SER A 102 -0.94 -10.03 -21.42
C SER A 102 -0.35 -8.76 -20.83
N SER A 103 0.53 -8.09 -21.57
CA SER A 103 1.14 -6.84 -21.15
C SER A 103 0.15 -5.67 -21.24
N ILE A 104 0.19 -4.79 -20.26
CA ILE A 104 -0.58 -3.55 -20.22
C ILE A 104 0.23 -2.45 -19.54
N THR A 105 0.13 -1.23 -20.05
CA THR A 105 0.45 -0.03 -19.26
C THR A 105 -0.79 0.35 -18.47
N PRO A 106 -0.79 0.25 -17.13
CA PRO A 106 -1.95 0.57 -16.33
C PRO A 106 -2.50 1.97 -16.63
N PRO A 107 -3.79 2.09 -16.97
CA PRO A 107 -4.45 3.39 -16.97
C PRO A 107 -4.44 3.94 -15.53
N THR A 108 -4.23 5.24 -15.39
CA THR A 108 -4.17 5.89 -14.08
C THR A 108 -5.55 6.09 -13.45
N GLY A 109 -6.64 5.83 -14.19
CA GLY A 109 -7.95 6.30 -13.77
C GLY A 109 -7.91 7.82 -13.52
N ASP A 110 -8.59 8.26 -12.48
CA ASP A 110 -8.54 9.63 -11.99
C ASP A 110 -7.33 9.85 -11.05
N ASP A 111 -7.04 8.91 -10.15
CA ASP A 111 -5.98 9.08 -9.15
C ASP A 111 -5.20 7.81 -8.72
N LEU A 112 -5.24 6.73 -9.51
CA LEU A 112 -4.53 5.49 -9.21
C LEU A 112 -3.01 5.60 -9.34
N VAL A 113 -2.36 4.92 -8.40
CA VAL A 113 -0.91 4.79 -8.28
C VAL A 113 -0.55 3.33 -8.55
N TRP A 114 0.24 3.10 -9.59
CA TRP A 114 0.62 1.79 -10.09
C TRP A 114 2.13 1.62 -10.09
N SER A 115 2.59 0.52 -9.50
CA SER A 115 3.93 -0.01 -9.77
C SER A 115 3.87 -1.05 -10.89
N PRO A 116 4.86 -1.12 -11.80
CA PRO A 116 6.12 -0.35 -11.83
C PRO A 116 6.07 0.94 -12.67
N THR A 117 4.90 1.54 -12.90
CA THR A 117 4.75 2.62 -13.90
C THR A 117 4.89 4.03 -13.35
N ASN A 118 4.11 4.42 -12.34
CA ASN A 118 4.08 5.80 -11.85
C ASN A 118 4.28 5.91 -10.33
N SER A 119 4.30 4.80 -9.58
CA SER A 119 4.30 4.80 -8.10
C SER A 119 5.41 5.66 -7.50
N GLN A 120 6.67 5.46 -7.87
CA GLN A 120 7.77 6.28 -7.35
C GLN A 120 7.54 7.77 -7.64
N ALA A 121 7.18 8.13 -8.87
CA ALA A 121 6.98 9.53 -9.24
C ALA A 121 5.80 10.17 -8.49
N SER A 122 4.69 9.45 -8.35
CA SER A 122 3.49 9.91 -7.65
C SER A 122 3.73 10.12 -6.15
N LEU A 123 4.39 9.15 -5.48
CA LEU A 123 4.69 9.26 -4.05
C LEU A 123 5.70 10.37 -3.76
N LEU A 124 6.76 10.49 -4.57
CA LEU A 124 7.72 11.59 -4.43
C LEU A 124 7.05 12.94 -4.68
N LYS A 125 6.12 13.04 -5.64
CA LYS A 125 5.35 14.26 -5.88
C LYS A 125 4.52 14.63 -4.66
N LEU A 126 3.78 13.69 -4.08
CA LEU A 126 2.95 13.91 -2.88
C LEU A 126 3.80 14.43 -1.70
N ILE A 127 4.93 13.78 -1.41
CA ILE A 127 5.85 14.18 -0.34
C ILE A 127 6.45 15.57 -0.60
N ASN A 128 6.88 15.83 -1.84
CA ASN A 128 7.52 17.09 -2.19
C ASN A 128 6.54 18.27 -2.27
N SER A 129 5.26 18.01 -2.55
CA SER A 129 4.22 19.04 -2.57
C SER A 129 3.71 19.43 -1.19
N ALA A 130 3.92 18.60 -0.16
CA ALA A 130 3.46 18.90 1.20
C ALA A 130 4.13 20.17 1.74
N THR A 131 3.32 21.01 2.39
CA THR A 131 3.70 22.34 2.87
C THR A 131 3.60 22.51 4.38
N THR A 132 2.75 21.70 5.03
CA THR A 132 2.43 21.82 6.45
C THR A 132 2.79 20.55 7.21
N SER A 133 2.36 19.38 6.74
CA SER A 133 2.54 18.12 7.48
C SER A 133 2.60 16.89 6.57
N LEU A 134 3.32 15.87 7.05
CA LEU A 134 3.30 14.52 6.51
C LEU A 134 3.19 13.53 7.67
N SER A 135 2.15 12.70 7.67
CA SER A 135 2.03 11.55 8.57
C SER A 135 2.15 10.28 7.75
N VAL A 136 3.10 9.41 8.09
CA VAL A 136 3.53 8.31 7.24
C VAL A 136 3.55 7.00 8.02
N GLU A 137 2.96 5.97 7.45
CA GLU A 137 3.13 4.58 7.88
C GLU A 137 3.65 3.76 6.70
N ASN A 138 4.68 2.96 6.96
CA ASN A 138 5.17 2.01 5.96
C ASN A 138 5.77 0.79 6.67
N GLU A 139 5.74 -0.37 6.01
CA GLU A 139 6.44 -1.57 6.50
C GLU A 139 7.94 -1.50 6.19
N GLU A 140 8.32 -0.80 5.11
CA GLU A 140 9.70 -0.68 4.66
C GLU A 140 10.14 0.79 4.56
N MET A 141 11.42 1.04 4.82
CA MET A 141 12.05 2.35 4.63
C MET A 141 13.43 2.13 4.02
N ALA A 142 13.47 1.63 2.78
CA ALA A 142 14.69 1.18 2.12
C ALA A 142 15.11 2.03 0.92
N LEU A 143 14.18 2.75 0.28
CA LEU A 143 14.46 3.51 -0.94
C LEU A 143 15.04 4.91 -0.61
N PRO A 144 16.31 5.21 -0.99
CA PRO A 144 16.93 6.48 -0.65
C PRO A 144 16.17 7.70 -1.14
N ALA A 145 15.56 7.63 -2.34
CA ALA A 145 14.78 8.75 -2.89
C ALA A 145 13.60 9.16 -1.99
N VAL A 146 12.93 8.21 -1.34
CA VAL A 146 11.83 8.51 -0.41
C VAL A 146 12.36 9.06 0.91
N VAL A 147 13.46 8.50 1.44
CA VAL A 147 14.13 9.02 2.64
C VAL A 147 14.58 10.47 2.42
N ASP A 148 15.19 10.76 1.27
CA ASP A 148 15.64 12.10 0.90
C ASP A 148 14.48 13.08 0.73
N ALA A 149 13.36 12.64 0.14
CA ALA A 149 12.16 13.47 -0.01
C ALA A 149 11.53 13.81 1.34
N LEU A 150 11.42 12.84 2.26
CA LEU A 150 10.90 13.05 3.61
C LEU A 150 11.83 13.95 4.44
N ALA A 151 13.14 13.69 4.40
CA ALA A 151 14.14 14.54 5.04
C ALA A 151 14.15 15.96 4.45
N GLY A 152 13.97 16.08 3.13
CA GLY A 152 13.81 17.35 2.43
C GLY A 152 12.57 18.10 2.90
N ALA A 153 11.43 17.43 3.06
CA ALA A 153 10.21 18.02 3.60
C ALA A 153 10.41 18.54 5.03
N ALA A 154 11.03 17.76 5.91
CA ALA A 154 11.35 18.19 7.27
C ALA A 154 12.25 19.44 7.28
N LYS A 155 13.29 19.48 6.43
CA LYS A 155 14.17 20.66 6.27
C LYS A 155 13.45 21.89 5.72
N ARG A 156 12.36 21.72 4.94
CA ARG A 156 11.49 22.83 4.50
C ARG A 156 10.57 23.36 5.61
N GLY A 157 10.54 22.71 6.78
CA GLY A 157 9.67 23.07 7.89
C GLY A 157 8.33 22.33 7.92
N VAL A 158 8.15 21.31 7.07
CA VAL A 158 6.97 20.42 7.12
C VAL A 158 7.07 19.55 8.38
N ALA A 159 5.98 19.43 9.13
CA ALA A 159 5.91 18.51 10.26
C ALA A 159 5.83 17.06 9.76
N VAL A 160 6.98 16.38 9.69
CA VAL A 160 7.07 14.99 9.23
C VAL A 160 7.05 14.02 10.42
N LYS A 161 6.07 13.13 10.44
CA LYS A 161 5.89 12.05 11.42
C LYS A 161 5.88 10.71 10.69
N VAL A 162 6.72 9.78 11.14
CA VAL A 162 6.84 8.43 10.58
C VAL A 162 6.58 7.42 11.68
N THR A 163 5.64 6.51 11.46
CA THR A 163 5.32 5.40 12.36
C THR A 163 5.63 4.09 11.66
N MET A 164 6.41 3.21 12.30
CA MET A 164 6.80 1.92 11.71
C MET A 164 6.96 0.83 12.77
N THR A 165 7.02 -0.43 12.37
CA THR A 165 7.60 -1.47 13.23
C THR A 165 9.13 -1.41 13.15
N TYR A 166 9.80 -1.55 14.29
CA TYR A 166 11.25 -1.56 14.37
C TYR A 166 11.86 -2.70 13.55
N ASN A 167 12.79 -2.33 12.67
CA ASN A 167 13.68 -3.24 11.96
C ASN A 167 15.09 -2.62 11.92
N SER A 168 16.11 -3.37 12.34
CA SER A 168 17.49 -2.88 12.42
C SER A 168 18.05 -2.44 11.06
N SER A 169 17.55 -2.99 9.95
CA SER A 169 17.93 -2.62 8.58
C SER A 169 17.61 -1.15 8.25
N TYR A 170 16.63 -0.54 8.92
CA TYR A 170 16.21 0.85 8.66
C TYR A 170 16.80 1.87 9.64
N LYS A 171 17.63 1.43 10.60
CA LYS A 171 18.24 2.30 11.61
C LYS A 171 18.94 3.52 11.00
N ALA A 172 19.74 3.31 9.95
CA ALA A 172 20.44 4.41 9.29
C ALA A 172 19.47 5.44 8.68
N ASN A 173 18.38 4.96 8.07
CA ASN A 173 17.37 5.83 7.47
C ASN A 173 16.55 6.58 8.55
N PHE A 174 16.23 5.93 9.67
CA PHE A 174 15.60 6.62 10.81
C PHE A 174 16.50 7.72 11.38
N ASN A 175 17.81 7.45 11.52
CA ASN A 175 18.77 8.45 11.95
C ASN A 175 18.86 9.63 10.97
N THR A 176 18.84 9.37 9.66
CA THR A 176 18.79 10.43 8.63
C THR A 176 17.53 11.30 8.76
N LEU A 177 16.36 10.68 8.97
CA LEU A 177 15.10 11.39 9.12
C LEU A 177 15.08 12.26 10.38
N VAL A 178 15.48 11.71 11.54
CA VAL A 178 15.55 12.46 12.80
C VAL A 178 16.57 13.59 12.72
N ALA A 179 17.73 13.37 12.12
CA ALA A 179 18.74 14.42 11.91
C ALA A 179 18.23 15.55 10.99
N ALA A 180 17.27 15.28 10.11
CA ALA A 180 16.62 16.27 9.26
C ALA A 180 15.46 17.01 9.94
N GLY A 181 15.08 16.62 11.17
CA GLY A 181 13.98 17.22 11.94
C GLY A 181 12.65 16.48 11.83
N ALA A 182 12.60 15.32 11.17
CA ALA A 182 11.42 14.46 11.21
C ALA A 182 11.33 13.74 12.57
N GLN A 183 10.12 13.33 12.95
CA GLN A 183 9.88 12.51 14.14
C GLN A 183 9.57 11.09 13.70
N VAL A 184 10.29 10.12 14.27
CA VAL A 184 10.06 8.70 14.00
C VAL A 184 9.56 8.04 15.29
N SER A 185 8.51 7.25 15.20
CA SER A 185 7.93 6.46 16.29
C SER A 185 7.88 5.00 15.87
N THR A 186 8.31 4.09 16.75
CA THR A 186 8.40 2.67 16.40
C THR A 186 7.74 1.75 17.41
N TYR A 187 7.14 0.68 16.91
CA TYR A 187 6.70 -0.45 17.73
C TYR A 187 7.74 -1.56 17.69
N ALA A 188 7.92 -2.29 18.80
CA ALA A 188 8.76 -3.49 18.79
C ALA A 188 8.22 -4.52 17.78
N ASN A 189 9.11 -5.25 17.12
CA ASN A 189 8.72 -6.38 16.27
C ASN A 189 8.42 -7.60 17.16
N SER A 190 7.20 -7.68 17.69
CA SER A 190 6.77 -8.74 18.60
C SER A 190 5.30 -9.09 18.39
N ALA A 191 4.91 -10.30 18.79
CA ALA A 191 3.53 -10.78 18.64
C ALA A 191 2.49 -10.04 19.50
N ASN A 192 2.91 -9.21 20.47
CA ASN A 192 2.03 -8.54 21.43
C ASN A 192 2.03 -7.01 21.25
N THR A 193 2.62 -6.51 20.18
CA THR A 193 2.71 -5.09 19.86
C THR A 193 2.07 -4.83 18.50
N LEU A 194 1.57 -3.59 18.31
CA LEU A 194 1.06 -3.16 17.01
C LEU A 194 2.15 -3.37 15.95
N TYR A 195 1.79 -4.01 14.84
CA TYR A 195 2.64 -4.26 13.71
C TYR A 195 2.21 -3.34 12.56
N ILE A 196 3.03 -2.36 12.21
CA ILE A 196 2.74 -1.43 11.12
C ILE A 196 3.06 -2.13 9.81
N HIS A 197 2.04 -2.73 9.20
CA HIS A 197 2.09 -3.32 7.86
C HIS A 197 1.55 -2.35 6.80
N ALA A 198 0.80 -1.31 7.20
CA ALA A 198 0.23 -0.31 6.32
C ALA A 198 1.28 0.38 5.44
N LYS A 199 0.82 0.92 4.30
CA LYS A 199 1.60 1.81 3.44
C LYS A 199 0.72 3.02 3.11
N VAL A 200 0.97 4.11 3.82
CA VAL A 200 0.12 5.30 3.84
C VAL A 200 0.96 6.57 3.93
N ILE A 201 0.53 7.61 3.22
CA ILE A 201 1.05 8.98 3.37
C ILE A 201 -0.15 9.92 3.48
N VAL A 202 -0.32 10.59 4.61
CA VAL A 202 -1.27 11.71 4.76
C VAL A 202 -0.48 13.01 4.64
N ALA A 203 -0.79 13.80 3.62
CA ALA A 203 -0.19 15.11 3.40
C ALA A 203 -1.16 16.23 3.78
N ASP A 204 -0.66 17.23 4.49
CA ASP A 204 -1.33 18.50 4.77
C ASP A 204 -2.76 18.39 5.32
N TYR A 205 -3.05 17.40 6.17
CA TYR A 205 -4.38 17.20 6.75
C TYR A 205 -4.93 18.50 7.39
N GLY A 206 -6.20 18.80 7.12
CA GLY A 206 -6.86 20.04 7.52
C GLY A 206 -6.55 21.26 6.63
N LYS A 207 -5.80 21.08 5.54
CA LYS A 207 -5.60 22.11 4.49
C LYS A 207 -6.41 21.81 3.24
N PRO A 208 -6.70 22.82 2.39
CA PRO A 208 -7.31 22.59 1.08
C PRO A 208 -6.48 21.71 0.14
N SER A 209 -5.16 21.63 0.37
CA SER A 209 -4.24 20.76 -0.37
C SER A 209 -4.11 19.35 0.21
N ALA A 210 -4.93 18.99 1.21
CA ALA A 210 -4.82 17.70 1.87
C ALA A 210 -5.05 16.56 0.88
N ALA A 211 -4.19 15.55 0.95
CA ALA A 211 -4.31 14.34 0.16
C ALA A 211 -3.77 13.15 0.95
N VAL A 212 -4.30 11.97 0.67
CA VAL A 212 -3.86 10.72 1.30
C VAL A 212 -3.58 9.67 0.25
N PHE A 213 -2.40 9.08 0.37
CA PHE A 213 -2.04 7.86 -0.31
C PHE A 213 -2.40 6.65 0.56
N VAL A 214 -3.08 5.66 -0.01
CA VAL A 214 -3.26 4.32 0.56
C VAL A 214 -3.00 3.31 -0.56
N GLY A 215 -2.14 2.32 -0.32
CA GLY A 215 -1.82 1.30 -1.31
C GLY A 215 -0.98 0.16 -0.74
N SER A 216 -0.53 -0.73 -1.62
CA SER A 216 0.32 -1.87 -1.28
C SER A 216 1.83 -1.57 -1.33
N GLU A 217 2.20 -0.36 -1.71
CA GLU A 217 3.55 0.11 -2.04
C GLU A 217 4.46 0.33 -0.83
N ASN A 218 5.38 -0.61 -0.60
CA ASN A 218 6.49 -0.43 0.32
C ASN A 218 7.49 0.62 -0.18
N PHE A 219 8.18 1.33 0.72
CA PHE A 219 9.23 2.26 0.31
C PHE A 219 10.55 1.53 0.03
N SER A 220 10.54 0.68 -1.00
CA SER A 220 11.70 -0.03 -1.54
C SER A 220 11.72 0.01 -3.06
N SER A 221 12.90 -0.20 -3.65
CA SER A 221 13.04 -0.24 -5.11
C SER A 221 12.16 -1.33 -5.74
N ALA A 222 12.14 -2.53 -5.16
CA ALA A 222 11.31 -3.62 -5.65
C ALA A 222 9.83 -3.21 -5.70
N SER A 223 9.29 -2.67 -4.61
CA SER A 223 7.88 -2.30 -4.57
C SER A 223 7.55 -1.11 -5.48
N LEU A 224 8.39 -0.07 -5.58
CA LEU A 224 8.07 1.11 -6.40
C LEU A 224 8.49 1.02 -7.87
N THR A 225 9.25 -0.01 -8.28
CA THR A 225 9.78 -0.09 -9.66
C THR A 225 9.80 -1.50 -10.27
N GLY A 226 9.47 -2.56 -9.52
CA GLY A 226 9.52 -3.95 -10.01
C GLY A 226 8.25 -4.78 -9.77
N ASN A 227 7.55 -4.55 -8.67
CA ASN A 227 6.32 -5.27 -8.33
C ASN A 227 5.12 -4.76 -9.14
N ARG A 228 4.10 -5.60 -9.29
CA ARG A 228 2.73 -5.13 -9.55
C ARG A 228 2.11 -4.72 -8.21
N GLU A 229 1.90 -3.43 -8.01
CA GLU A 229 1.30 -2.81 -6.82
C GLU A 229 0.16 -1.89 -7.25
N LEU A 230 -0.76 -1.59 -6.32
CA LEU A 230 -1.80 -0.59 -6.51
C LEU A 230 -2.04 0.20 -5.23
N GLY A 231 -2.15 1.52 -5.40
CA GLY A 231 -2.77 2.44 -4.46
C GLY A 231 -3.52 3.55 -5.17
N LEU A 232 -3.92 4.56 -4.40
CA LEU A 232 -4.63 5.75 -4.88
C LEU A 232 -4.20 6.98 -4.07
N ILE A 233 -4.29 8.18 -4.67
CA ILE A 233 -4.06 9.45 -3.97
C ILE A 233 -5.32 10.31 -4.04
N VAL A 234 -6.15 10.25 -3.01
CA VAL A 234 -7.43 10.97 -2.94
C VAL A 234 -7.36 12.16 -1.99
N ASN A 235 -8.31 13.08 -2.16
CA ASN A 235 -8.56 14.20 -1.25
C ASN A 235 -9.95 14.12 -0.56
N ASP A 236 -10.60 12.95 -0.60
CA ASP A 236 -11.88 12.74 0.06
C ASP A 236 -11.74 12.96 1.58
N SER A 237 -12.61 13.82 2.11
CA SER A 237 -12.53 14.25 3.51
C SER A 237 -12.79 13.13 4.51
N ALA A 238 -13.63 12.14 4.18
CA ALA A 238 -13.94 11.03 5.06
C ALA A 238 -12.78 10.03 5.10
N VAL A 239 -12.17 9.73 3.94
CA VAL A 239 -10.95 8.91 3.87
C VAL A 239 -9.82 9.58 4.64
N LEU A 240 -9.54 10.86 4.35
CA LEU A 240 -8.53 11.65 5.05
C LEU A 240 -8.73 11.63 6.57
N SER A 241 -9.94 11.90 7.04
CA SER A 241 -10.23 11.97 8.47
C SER A 241 -10.07 10.63 9.18
N SER A 242 -10.53 9.54 8.55
CA SER A 242 -10.40 8.19 9.10
C SER A 242 -8.94 7.73 9.18
N VAL A 243 -8.18 7.95 8.09
CA VAL A 243 -6.77 7.55 8.01
C VAL A 243 -5.91 8.40 8.95
N ASP A 244 -6.03 9.73 8.90
CA ASP A 244 -5.25 10.64 9.75
C ASP A 244 -5.46 10.35 11.24
N LYS A 245 -6.72 10.18 11.67
CA LYS A 245 -7.02 9.86 13.07
C LYS A 245 -6.32 8.59 13.54
N THR A 246 -6.26 7.57 12.68
CA THR A 246 -5.63 6.29 12.99
C THR A 246 -4.12 6.44 13.05
N VAL A 247 -3.52 7.00 12.00
CA VAL A 247 -2.05 7.21 11.89
C VAL A 247 -1.54 8.11 13.02
N ALA A 248 -2.28 9.15 13.39
CA ALA A 248 -1.93 10.02 14.50
C ALA A 248 -1.95 9.27 15.84
N GLY A 249 -2.95 8.39 16.04
CA GLY A 249 -3.05 7.54 17.23
C GLY A 249 -1.90 6.54 17.33
N ASP A 250 -1.57 5.89 16.21
CA ASP A 250 -0.46 4.92 16.14
C ASP A 250 0.89 5.60 16.35
N PHE A 251 1.10 6.78 15.77
CA PHE A 251 2.30 7.57 16.02
C PHE A 251 2.48 7.86 17.52
N SER A 252 1.41 8.29 18.20
CA SER A 252 1.43 8.58 19.64
C SER A 252 1.58 7.33 20.53
N GLY A 253 1.19 6.15 20.04
CA GLY A 253 1.30 4.90 20.78
C GLY A 253 2.65 4.19 20.66
N GLY A 254 3.45 4.55 19.65
CA GLY A 254 4.80 4.00 19.46
C GLY A 254 5.84 4.60 20.41
N THR A 255 7.04 4.00 20.40
CA THR A 255 8.20 4.51 21.12
C THR A 255 8.98 5.49 20.23
N PRO A 256 9.16 6.76 20.64
CA PRO A 256 9.95 7.73 19.88
C PRO A 256 11.37 7.24 19.63
N TRP A 257 11.82 7.35 18.39
CA TRP A 257 13.18 7.00 18.00
C TRP A 257 14.15 8.12 18.36
N THR A 258 15.23 7.77 19.06
CA THR A 258 16.35 8.67 19.35
C THR A 258 17.61 8.11 18.69
N ALA A 259 18.26 8.93 17.85
CA ALA A 259 19.43 8.55 17.05
C ALA A 259 20.68 8.24 17.89
#